data_AF-A0A6M1S4U6-F1
#
_entry.id   AF-A0A6M1S4U6-F1
#
_cell.length_a   1.000
_cell.length_b   1.000
_cell.length_c   1.000
_cell.angle_alpha   90.00
_cell.angle_beta   90.00
_cell.angle_gamma   90.00
#
_symmetry.space_group_name_H-M   'P 1'
#
loop_
_entity.id
_entity.type
_entity.pdbx_description
1 polymer ?
#
loop_
_entity_poly.entity_id
_entity_poly.type
_entity_poly.pdbx_seq_one_letter_code
_entity_poly.pdbx_strand_id
1 'polypeptide(L)'
;MTATTKAVLCAAGQWTAVSTAKAKVLASLRSSGAIYLKTGSALPTLAPTTEDNASAGFDFLTITADRPASFTFSDTTTNVYAYPRGDSAKTIETVTE
;
A
#
# COMPACT_ATOMS: atom_id res chain seq x y z
N MET A 1 -17.29 -12.32 10.66
CA MET A 1 -16.59 -11.50 9.65
C MET A 1 -15.81 -12.44 8.76
N THR A 2 -15.84 -12.25 7.45
CA THR A 2 -15.17 -13.15 6.49
C THR A 2 -13.98 -12.42 5.91
N ALA A 3 -12.77 -12.88 6.23
CA ALA A 3 -11.56 -12.32 5.66
C ALA A 3 -11.50 -12.62 4.15
N THR A 4 -11.11 -11.62 3.35
CA THR A 4 -10.92 -11.76 1.90
C THR A 4 -9.47 -11.54 1.54
N THR A 5 -8.89 -12.49 0.81
CA THR A 5 -7.52 -12.41 0.29
C THR A 5 -7.54 -12.04 -1.19
N LYS A 6 -6.72 -11.07 -1.59
CA LYS A 6 -6.54 -10.69 -3.00
C LYS A 6 -5.08 -10.31 -3.28
N ALA A 7 -4.67 -10.48 -4.53
CA ALA A 7 -3.40 -9.96 -5.04
C ALA A 7 -3.69 -8.79 -6.00
N VAL A 8 -2.95 -7.69 -5.82
CA VAL A 8 -3.09 -6.48 -6.64
C VAL A 8 -1.76 -6.21 -7.33
N LEU A 9 -1.78 -6.12 -8.66
CA LEU A 9 -0.63 -5.69 -9.45
C LEU A 9 -0.54 -4.17 -9.42
N CYS A 10 0.49 -3.64 -8.78
CA CYS A 10 0.80 -2.22 -8.77
C CYS A 10 1.86 -1.97 -9.86
N ALA A 11 1.52 -1.17 -10.87
CA ALA A 11 2.51 -0.84 -11.90
C ALA A 11 3.53 0.18 -11.38
N ALA A 12 4.74 0.15 -11.94
CA ALA A 12 5.77 1.13 -11.63
C ALA A 12 5.31 2.54 -12.01
N GLY A 13 5.76 3.54 -11.26
CA GLY A 13 5.51 4.94 -11.61
C GLY A 13 4.11 5.46 -11.29
N GLN A 14 3.22 4.66 -10.67
CA GLN A 14 1.84 5.08 -10.39
C GLN A 14 1.29 4.56 -9.06
N TRP A 15 0.39 5.33 -8.45
CA TRP A 15 -0.37 4.92 -7.28
C TRP A 15 -1.44 3.89 -7.66
N THR A 16 -1.54 2.83 -6.87
CA THR A 16 -2.55 1.78 -7.03
C THR A 16 -3.30 1.59 -5.72
N ALA A 17 -4.64 1.54 -5.77
CA ALA A 17 -5.45 1.19 -4.61
C ALA A 17 -5.32 -0.30 -4.30
N VAL A 18 -4.69 -0.64 -3.17
CA VAL A 18 -4.53 -2.03 -2.73
C VAL A 18 -5.64 -2.45 -1.78
N SER A 19 -6.27 -1.53 -1.08
CA SER A 19 -7.48 -1.77 -0.29
C SER A 19 -8.36 -0.53 -0.26
N THR A 20 -9.67 -0.72 -0.29
CA THR A 20 -10.64 0.38 -0.29
C THR A 20 -11.77 0.09 0.68
N ALA A 21 -12.09 1.06 1.54
CA ALA A 21 -13.18 0.99 2.49
C ALA A 21 -13.18 -0.27 3.38
N LYS A 22 -12.02 -0.60 3.95
CA LYS A 22 -11.84 -1.75 4.85
C LYS A 22 -11.37 -1.29 6.21
N ALA A 23 -11.90 -1.88 7.27
CA ALA A 23 -11.54 -1.51 8.63
C ALA A 23 -10.19 -2.13 9.04
N LYS A 24 -9.86 -3.30 8.50
CA LYS A 24 -8.55 -3.95 8.72
C LYS A 24 -7.93 -4.41 7.42
N VAL A 25 -6.64 -4.16 7.28
CA VAL A 25 -5.86 -4.51 6.09
C VAL A 25 -4.50 -5.04 6.51
N LEU A 26 -4.19 -6.28 6.17
CA LEU A 26 -2.83 -6.81 6.17
C LEU A 26 -2.30 -6.75 4.74
N ALA A 27 -1.13 -6.17 4.52
CA ALA A 27 -0.48 -6.06 3.22
C ALA A 27 0.92 -6.67 3.25
N SER A 28 1.24 -7.50 2.26
CA SER A 28 2.56 -8.10 2.07
C SER A 28 2.97 -8.04 0.61
N LEU A 29 4.27 -8.08 0.35
CA LEU A 29 4.83 -8.15 -0.99
C LEU A 29 5.14 -9.61 -1.34
N ARG A 30 4.61 -10.08 -2.46
CA ARG A 30 4.90 -11.44 -2.96
C ARG A 30 6.37 -11.60 -3.41
N SER A 31 7.02 -10.50 -3.80
CA SER A 31 8.40 -10.45 -4.28
C SER A 31 9.24 -9.48 -3.44
N SER A 32 10.55 -9.68 -3.35
CA SER A 32 11.44 -8.70 -2.74
C SER A 32 11.37 -7.33 -3.44
N GLY A 33 11.46 -6.26 -2.65
CA GLY A 33 11.37 -4.88 -3.14
C GLY A 33 10.93 -3.91 -2.04
N ALA A 34 10.84 -2.64 -2.39
CA ALA A 34 10.26 -1.60 -1.55
C ALA A 34 9.05 -0.99 -2.26
N ILE A 35 8.06 -0.60 -1.48
CA ILE A 35 6.89 0.15 -1.94
C ILE A 35 6.73 1.36 -1.03
N TYR A 36 6.20 2.44 -1.56
CA TYR A 36 5.66 3.53 -0.75
C TYR A 36 4.20 3.22 -0.45
N LEU A 37 3.76 3.55 0.76
CA LEU A 37 2.37 3.43 1.14
C LEU A 37 1.78 4.79 1.52
N LYS A 38 0.51 4.93 1.23
CA LYS A 38 -0.28 6.08 1.67
C LYS A 38 -1.68 5.66 2.01
N THR A 39 -2.20 6.17 3.11
CA THR A 39 -3.59 6.01 3.50
C THR A 39 -4.35 7.31 3.24
N GLY A 40 -5.63 7.21 2.90
CA GLY A 40 -6.48 8.37 2.69
C GLY A 40 -7.78 8.04 1.98
N SER A 41 -8.70 9.00 1.91
CA SER A 41 -10.00 8.83 1.25
C SER A 41 -9.93 8.90 -0.27
N ALA A 42 -8.91 9.55 -0.83
CA ALA A 42 -8.74 9.76 -2.27
C ALA A 42 -7.37 9.28 -2.75
N LEU A 43 -7.29 8.95 -4.05
CA LEU A 43 -6.04 8.53 -4.70
C LEU A 43 -5.01 9.67 -4.59
N PRO A 44 -3.77 9.37 -4.16
CA PRO A 44 -2.73 10.39 -4.10
C PRO A 44 -2.34 10.90 -5.49
N THR A 45 -2.12 12.21 -5.61
CA THR A 45 -1.73 12.87 -6.86
C THR A 45 -0.22 13.09 -6.98
N LEU A 46 0.48 13.18 -5.85
CA LEU A 46 1.92 13.39 -5.80
C LEU A 46 2.66 12.05 -5.83
N ALA A 47 3.56 11.85 -6.78
CA ALA A 47 4.45 10.70 -6.80
C ALA A 47 5.53 10.83 -5.70
N PRO A 48 5.89 9.75 -4.98
CA PRO A 48 7.01 9.78 -4.05
C PRO A 48 8.32 10.09 -4.77
N THR A 49 9.15 10.99 -4.24
CA THR A 49 10.53 11.16 -4.74
C THR A 49 11.49 10.26 -3.97
N THR A 50 12.68 10.00 -4.54
CA THR A 50 13.68 9.10 -3.96
C THR A 50 14.26 9.58 -2.63
N GLU A 51 14.05 10.85 -2.25
CA GLU A 51 14.59 11.46 -1.03
C GLU A 51 13.56 11.71 0.08
N ASP A 52 12.28 11.45 -0.19
CA ASP A 52 11.21 11.85 0.72
C ASP A 52 11.02 10.87 1.89
N ASN A 53 11.88 11.01 2.90
CA ASN A 53 11.52 10.67 4.28
C ASN A 53 10.97 11.90 5.04
N ALA A 54 10.89 13.07 4.39
CA ALA A 54 10.67 14.36 5.07
C ALA A 54 9.53 15.23 4.51
N SER A 55 8.93 14.90 3.37
CA SER A 55 7.83 15.71 2.83
C SER A 55 6.49 15.13 3.28
N ALA A 56 5.75 15.93 4.06
CA ALA A 56 4.50 15.55 4.71
C ALA A 56 3.51 14.96 3.71
N GLY A 57 3.29 13.64 3.75
CA GLY A 57 2.19 13.06 3.00
C GLY A 57 2.24 11.58 2.71
N PHE A 58 3.30 10.83 3.01
CA PHE A 58 3.35 9.38 2.84
C PHE A 58 4.31 8.73 3.82
N ASP A 59 4.02 7.49 4.19
CA ASP A 59 4.86 6.70 5.07
C ASP A 59 5.77 5.79 4.22
N PHE A 60 7.08 5.96 4.36
CA PHE A 60 8.03 5.04 3.75
C PHE A 60 8.13 3.77 4.59
N LEU A 61 7.47 2.72 4.12
CA LEU A 61 7.47 1.41 4.75
C LEU A 61 8.09 0.38 3.81
N THR A 62 9.30 -0.09 4.12
CA THR A 62 9.80 -1.30 3.46
C THR A 62 8.91 -2.46 3.88
N ILE A 63 8.14 -3.00 2.93
CA ILE A 63 7.30 -4.17 3.15
C ILE A 63 7.95 -5.31 2.38
N THR A 64 7.96 -6.49 2.96
CA THR A 64 8.41 -7.73 2.30
C THR A 64 7.47 -8.86 2.68
N ALA A 65 7.67 -10.06 2.14
CA ALA A 65 6.96 -11.25 2.60
C ALA A 65 7.19 -11.50 4.11
N ASP A 66 8.41 -11.26 4.60
CA ASP A 66 8.79 -11.46 6.01
C ASP A 66 8.46 -10.26 6.91
N ARG A 67 8.09 -9.12 6.33
CA ARG A 67 7.75 -7.89 7.05
C ARG A 67 6.47 -7.29 6.48
N PRO A 68 5.30 -7.92 6.72
CA PRO A 68 4.02 -7.38 6.30
C PRO A 68 3.68 -6.11 7.09
N ALA A 69 2.85 -5.25 6.50
CA ALA A 69 2.28 -4.10 7.19
C ALA A 69 0.81 -4.36 7.52
N SER A 70 0.41 -4.04 8.76
CA SER A 70 -0.97 -4.15 9.23
C SER A 70 -1.54 -2.76 9.48
N PHE A 71 -2.74 -2.52 8.97
CA PHE A 71 -3.49 -1.28 9.15
C PHE A 71 -4.83 -1.58 9.81
N THR A 72 -5.18 -0.75 10.77
CA THR A 72 -6.49 -0.76 11.43
C THR A 72 -7.03 0.66 11.39
N PHE A 73 -8.24 0.82 10.87
CA PHE A 73 -8.91 2.10 10.72
C PHE A 73 -10.13 2.13 11.63
N SER A 74 -10.46 3.32 12.15
CA SER A 74 -11.66 3.56 12.96
C SER A 74 -12.96 3.47 12.16
N ASP A 75 -12.86 3.63 10.83
CA ASP A 75 -13.97 3.61 9.90
C ASP A 75 -13.57 2.97 8.55
N THR A 76 -14.52 2.89 7.64
CA THR A 76 -14.34 2.36 6.28
C THR A 76 -14.23 3.46 5.23
N THR A 77 -13.77 4.66 5.58
CA THR A 77 -13.55 5.76 4.63
C THR A 77 -12.10 5.86 4.17
N THR A 78 -11.19 5.19 4.89
CA THR A 78 -9.77 5.19 4.59
C THR A 78 -9.42 4.05 3.61
N ASN A 79 -8.70 4.40 2.55
CA ASN A 79 -8.16 3.46 1.58
C ASN A 79 -6.65 3.33 1.79
N VAL A 80 -6.07 2.23 1.30
CA VAL A 80 -4.63 1.99 1.28
C VAL A 80 -4.16 2.01 -0.17
N TYR A 81 -3.18 2.86 -0.45
CA TYR A 81 -2.56 3.01 -1.75
C TYR A 81 -1.09 2.62 -1.68
N ALA A 82 -0.61 2.01 -2.75
CA ALA A 82 0.77 1.61 -2.89
C ALA A 82 1.39 2.16 -4.18
N TYR A 83 2.68 2.46 -4.10
CA TYR A 83 3.49 2.91 -5.23
C TYR A 83 4.81 2.12 -5.24
N PRO A 84 5.07 1.27 -6.24
CA PRO A 84 6.33 0.55 -6.35
C PRO A 84 7.54 1.48 -6.42
N ARG A 85 8.57 1.22 -5.62
CA ARG A 85 9.86 1.92 -5.75
C ARG A 85 10.65 1.32 -6.91
N GLY A 86 11.06 2.17 -7.85
CA GLY A 86 11.81 1.78 -9.05
C GLY A 86 10.91 1.51 -10.26
N ASP A 87 11.51 0.95 -11.32
CA ASP A 87 10.90 0.88 -12.66
C ASP A 87 10.13 -0.43 -12.93
N SER A 88 9.96 -1.28 -11.92
CA SER A 88 9.29 -2.57 -12.06
C SER A 88 7.97 -2.63 -11.29
N ALA A 89 6.94 -3.18 -11.92
CA ALA A 89 5.68 -3.49 -11.26
C ALA A 89 5.89 -4.46 -10.09
N LYS A 90 5.03 -4.36 -9.07
CA LYS A 90 5.06 -5.21 -7.88
C LYS A 90 3.67 -5.73 -7.56
N THR A 91 3.59 -6.97 -7.08
CA THR A 91 2.33 -7.56 -6.64
C THR A 91 2.26 -7.51 -5.12
N ILE A 92 1.19 -6.89 -4.62
CA ILE A 92 0.88 -6.80 -3.19
C ILE A 92 -0.27 -7.75 -2.90
N GLU A 93 -0.06 -8.65 -1.95
CA GLU A 93 -1.11 -9.47 -1.39
C GLU A 93 -1.75 -8.73 -0.22
N THR A 94 -3.07 -8.75 -0.16
CA THR A 94 -3.83 -8.12 0.92
C THR A 94 -4.82 -9.10 1.49
N VAL A 95 -4.94 -9.10 2.82
CA VAL A 95 -6.00 -9.76 3.57
C VAL A 95 -6.81 -8.67 4.26
N THR A 96 -8.12 -8.65 4.04
CA THR A 96 -9.00 -7.57 4.54
C THR A 96 -10.20 -8.11 5.30
N GLU A 97 -10.61 -7.38 6.35
CA GLU A 97 -11.86 -7.57 7.10
C GLU A 97 -12.73 -6.32 7.03
#